data_AF-A0A7I8L9F6-F1
#
_entry.id   AF-A0A7I8L9F6-F1
#
_cell.length_a   1.000
_cell.length_b   1.000
_cell.length_c   1.000
_cell.angle_alpha   90.00
_cell.angle_beta   90.00
_cell.angle_gamma   90.00
#
_symmetry.space_group_name_H-M   'P 1'
#
loop_
_entity.id
_entity.type
_entity.pdbx_description
1 polymer ?
#
loop_
_entity_poly.entity_id
_entity_poly.type
_entity_poly.pdbx_seq_one_letter_code
_entity_poly.pdbx_strand_id
1 'polypeptide(L)'
;MAAGVSFEDKALIWFRWTDSRRPFASWKELKTQLLSRFGSSQEGSLWELLLELKQQGNVAEFWQEFELIAASMEELSEEMLEEIFIRGLKAEIQAVIR
;
A
#
# COMPACT_ATOMS: atom_id res chain seq x y z
N MET A 1 -25.16 6.00 -26.43
CA MET A 1 -25.08 5.62 -25.01
C MET A 1 -23.78 4.84 -24.82
N ALA A 2 -22.74 5.46 -24.28
CA ALA A 2 -21.49 4.77 -23.98
C ALA A 2 -21.60 4.23 -22.55
N ALA A 3 -21.76 2.92 -22.41
CA ALA A 3 -21.71 2.25 -21.11
C ALA A 3 -20.33 2.55 -20.50
N GLY A 4 -20.31 3.10 -19.29
CA GLY A 4 -19.07 3.42 -18.59
C GLY A 4 -18.26 2.14 -18.38
N VAL A 5 -17.14 2.01 -19.10
CA VAL A 5 -16.21 0.90 -18.90
C VAL A 5 -15.65 1.02 -17.50
N SER A 6 -16.00 0.08 -16.62
CA SER A 6 -15.51 0.02 -15.25
C SER A 6 -13.99 -0.22 -15.25
N PHE A 7 -13.31 0.10 -14.15
CA PHE A 7 -11.88 -0.17 -14.01
C PHE A 7 -11.57 -1.68 -14.16
N GLU A 8 -12.48 -2.51 -13.65
CA GLU A 8 -12.43 -3.97 -13.77
C GLU A 8 -12.47 -4.46 -15.23
N ASP A 9 -13.31 -3.83 -16.06
CA ASP A 9 -13.40 -4.14 -17.49
C ASP A 9 -12.08 -3.83 -18.23
N LYS A 10 -11.40 -2.74 -17.86
CA LYS A 10 -10.11 -2.37 -18.46
C LYS A 10 -9.00 -3.34 -18.09
N ALA A 11 -8.97 -3.79 -16.83
CA ALA A 11 -8.00 -4.77 -16.35
C ALA A 11 -8.18 -6.13 -17.05
N LEU A 12 -9.43 -6.58 -17.20
CA LEU A 12 -9.74 -7.84 -17.88
C LEU A 12 -9.41 -7.80 -19.37
N ILE A 13 -9.71 -6.69 -20.06
CA ILE A 13 -9.35 -6.51 -21.48
C ILE A 13 -7.83 -6.54 -21.66
N TRP A 14 -7.08 -5.83 -20.81
CA TRP A 14 -5.63 -5.85 -20.86
C TRP A 14 -5.05 -7.24 -20.59
N PHE A 15 -5.58 -7.95 -19.59
CA PHE A 15 -5.10 -9.29 -19.25
C PHE A 15 -5.24 -10.25 -20.43
N ARG A 16 -6.41 -10.26 -21.09
CA ARG A 16 -6.67 -11.11 -22.25
C ARG A 16 -5.77 -10.76 -23.45
N TRP A 17 -5.59 -9.47 -23.74
CA TRP A 17 -4.70 -8.98 -24.81
C TRP A 17 -3.20 -9.24 -24.51
N THR A 18 -2.88 -9.15 -23.22
CA THR A 18 -1.74 -9.69 -22.47
C THR A 18 -1.30 -11.10 -22.90
N ASP A 19 -2.06 -12.01 -22.31
CA ASP A 19 -1.89 -13.45 -22.30
C ASP A 19 -1.97 -14.05 -23.71
N SER A 20 -2.84 -13.50 -24.58
CA SER A 20 -2.99 -14.00 -25.95
C SER A 20 -1.75 -13.82 -26.83
N ARG A 21 -0.83 -12.92 -26.45
CA ARG A 21 0.41 -12.66 -27.21
C ARG A 21 1.65 -13.12 -26.46
N ARG A 22 1.60 -13.07 -25.14
CA ARG A 22 2.63 -13.62 -24.27
C ARG A 22 1.96 -14.13 -22.99
N PRO A 23 1.74 -15.45 -22.89
CA PRO A 23 1.22 -16.04 -21.67
C PRO A 23 2.14 -15.71 -20.50
N PHE A 24 1.55 -15.46 -19.34
CA PHE A 24 2.31 -15.23 -18.11
C PHE A 24 2.92 -16.56 -17.65
N ALA A 25 4.23 -16.59 -17.42
CA ALA A 25 4.94 -17.80 -17.00
C ALA A 25 4.70 -18.14 -15.52
N SER A 26 4.22 -17.18 -14.73
CA SER A 26 3.91 -17.37 -13.31
C SER A 26 2.92 -16.32 -12.80
N TRP A 27 2.29 -16.62 -11.66
CA TRP A 27 1.50 -15.65 -10.90
C TRP A 27 2.30 -14.39 -10.52
N LYS A 28 3.59 -14.55 -10.20
CA LYS A 28 4.49 -13.44 -9.88
C LYS A 28 4.64 -12.47 -11.07
N GLU A 29 4.80 -13.00 -12.29
CA GLU A 29 4.92 -12.18 -13.50
C GLU A 29 3.62 -11.40 -13.78
N LEU A 30 2.47 -12.06 -13.61
CA LEU A 30 1.17 -11.42 -13.74
C LEU A 30 1.01 -10.25 -12.75
N LYS A 31 1.32 -10.49 -11.46
CA LYS A 31 1.21 -9.46 -10.40
C LYS A 31 2.09 -8.24 -10.70
N THR A 32 3.35 -8.46 -11.10
CA THR A 32 4.28 -7.38 -11.46
C THR A 32 3.77 -6.52 -12.62
N GLN A 33 3.29 -7.15 -13.70
CA GLN A 33 2.79 -6.39 -14.85
C GLN A 33 1.46 -5.68 -14.57
N LEU A 34 0.60 -6.28 -13.76
CA LEU A 34 -0.67 -5.70 -13.36
C LEU A 34 -0.43 -4.45 -12.50
N LEU A 35 0.47 -4.52 -11.53
CA LEU A 35 0.91 -3.36 -10.73
C LEU A 35 1.60 -2.30 -11.59
N SER A 36 2.44 -2.68 -12.54
CA SER A 36 3.09 -1.71 -13.44
C SER A 36 2.10 -0.94 -14.33
N ARG A 37 0.97 -1.55 -14.70
CA ARG A 37 0.02 -0.97 -15.66
C ARG A 37 -1.18 -0.29 -15.00
N PHE A 38 -1.66 -0.85 -13.90
CA PHE A 38 -2.88 -0.43 -13.21
C PHE A 38 -2.62 -0.03 -11.76
N GLY A 39 -1.46 -0.36 -11.20
CA GLY A 39 -1.01 0.26 -9.97
C GLY A 39 -0.83 1.73 -10.27
N SER A 40 -1.66 2.56 -9.66
CA SER A 40 -1.39 3.98 -9.54
C SER A 40 0.02 4.11 -8.95
N SER A 41 0.96 4.66 -9.73
CA SER A 41 2.26 5.12 -9.25
C SER A 41 2.07 6.35 -8.34
N GLN A 42 1.19 6.26 -7.35
CA GLN A 42 1.01 7.25 -6.32
C GLN A 42 1.59 6.68 -5.03
N GLU A 43 2.75 7.25 -4.69
CA GLU A 43 3.25 7.43 -3.33
C GLU A 43 3.81 6.18 -2.66
N GLY A 44 5.05 5.88 -3.05
CA GLY A 44 5.98 5.03 -2.32
C GLY A 44 5.63 3.56 -2.22
N SER A 45 6.63 2.72 -1.94
CA SER A 45 6.34 1.41 -1.37
C SER A 45 5.48 1.62 -0.11
N LEU A 46 4.59 0.68 0.26
CA LEU A 46 3.84 0.77 1.54
C LEU A 46 4.79 1.07 2.72
N TRP A 47 6.05 0.65 2.59
CA TRP A 47 7.16 0.95 3.47
C TRP A 47 7.48 2.45 3.57
N GLU A 48 7.56 3.17 2.45
CA GLU A 48 7.73 4.62 2.43
C GLU A 48 6.53 5.32 3.08
N LEU A 49 5.30 4.91 2.76
CA LEU A 49 4.09 5.46 3.38
C LEU A 49 4.10 5.28 4.91
N LEU A 50 4.49 4.10 5.39
CA LEU A 50 4.58 3.83 6.82
C LEU A 50 5.67 4.67 7.50
N LEU A 51 6.83 4.86 6.85
CA LEU A 51 7.94 5.66 7.38
C LEU A 51 7.65 7.17 7.38
N GLU A 52 6.87 7.64 6.42
CA GLU A 52 6.44 9.04 6.30
C GLU A 52 5.22 9.36 7.15
N LEU A 53 4.49 8.36 7.66
CA LEU A 53 3.31 8.57 8.48
C LEU A 53 3.65 9.36 9.76
N LYS A 54 2.94 10.47 9.97
CA LYS A 54 3.05 11.35 11.13
C LYS A 54 1.69 11.66 11.72
N GLN A 55 1.60 11.62 13.05
CA GLN A 55 0.41 12.01 13.79
C GLN A 55 0.09 13.49 13.57
N GLN A 56 -0.99 13.78 12.83
CA GLN A 56 -1.51 15.14 12.66
C GLN A 56 -2.58 15.47 13.72
N GLY A 57 -3.53 14.55 13.91
CA GLY A 57 -4.66 14.69 14.82
C GLY A 57 -4.42 14.06 16.19
N ASN A 58 -5.42 13.31 16.64
CA ASN A 58 -5.32 12.54 17.88
C ASN A 58 -4.62 11.18 17.64
N VAL A 59 -4.25 10.50 18.72
CA VAL A 59 -3.50 9.23 18.65
C VAL A 59 -4.36 8.10 18.07
N ALA A 60 -5.67 8.11 18.31
CA ALA A 60 -6.57 7.06 17.82
C ALA A 60 -6.71 7.11 16.29
N GLU A 61 -6.83 8.31 15.70
CA GLU A 61 -6.82 8.52 14.26
C GLU A 61 -5.50 8.05 13.64
N PHE A 62 -4.37 8.47 14.23
CA PHE A 62 -3.05 8.02 13.79
C PHE A 62 -2.87 6.50 13.90
N TRP A 63 -3.37 5.88 14.96
CA TRP A 63 -3.34 4.42 15.13
C TRP A 63 -4.11 3.70 14.01
N GLN A 64 -5.30 4.19 13.67
CA GLN A 64 -6.10 3.60 12.60
C GLN A 64 -5.41 3.68 11.24
N GLU A 65 -4.78 4.82 10.93
CA GLU A 65 -4.00 4.98 9.69
C GLU A 65 -2.77 4.06 9.67
N PHE A 66 -2.06 3.97 10.79
CA PHE A 66 -0.90 3.09 10.94
C PHE A 66 -1.29 1.63 10.77
N GLU A 67 -2.35 1.18 11.42
CA GLU A 67 -2.87 -0.19 11.36
C GLU A 67 -3.27 -0.56 9.92
N LEU A 68 -3.93 0.35 9.19
CA LEU A 68 -4.38 0.09 7.82
C LEU A 68 -3.20 -0.16 6.86
N ILE A 69 -2.09 0.56 7.04
CA ILE A 69 -0.87 0.39 6.24
C ILE A 69 -0.11 -0.86 6.70
N ALA A 70 0.08 -1.03 8.01
CA ALA A 70 0.83 -2.15 8.59
C ALA A 70 0.17 -3.51 8.35
N ALA A 71 -1.18 -3.58 8.35
CA ALA A 71 -1.92 -4.82 8.08
C ALA A 71 -1.67 -5.38 6.66
N SER A 72 -1.18 -4.54 5.75
CA SER A 72 -0.84 -4.93 4.38
C SER A 72 0.62 -5.40 4.24
N MET A 73 1.39 -5.47 5.34
CA MET A 73 2.80 -5.84 5.37
C MET A 73 3.02 -7.16 6.11
N GLU A 74 3.47 -8.20 5.40
CA GLU A 74 3.68 -9.54 5.98
C GLU A 74 5.07 -9.72 6.66
N GLU A 75 5.99 -8.76 6.51
CA GLU A 75 7.42 -8.95 6.79
C GLU A 75 7.98 -8.15 7.98
N LEU A 76 7.15 -7.40 8.73
CA LEU A 76 7.64 -6.54 9.82
C LEU A 76 7.63 -7.23 11.19
N SER A 77 8.74 -7.12 11.92
CA SER A 77 8.78 -7.51 13.33
C SER A 77 8.02 -6.52 14.20
N GLU A 78 7.52 -7.00 15.34
CA GLU A 78 6.83 -6.16 16.34
C GLU A 78 7.72 -5.01 16.83
N GLU A 79 9.00 -5.27 17.09
CA GLU A 79 10.00 -4.25 17.45
C GLU A 79 10.09 -3.12 16.41
N MET A 80 10.04 -3.47 15.12
CA MET A 80 10.13 -2.50 14.03
C MET A 80 8.84 -1.68 13.91
N LEU A 81 7.68 -2.32 14.08
CA LEU A 81 6.39 -1.62 14.12
C LEU A 81 6.35 -0.62 15.28
N GLU A 82 6.81 -1.01 16.47
CA GLU A 82 6.91 -0.13 17.64
C GLU A 82 7.81 1.08 17.37
N GLU A 83 9.02 0.88 16.84
CA GLU A 83 9.93 1.97 16.55
C GLU A 83 9.35 2.98 15.54
N ILE A 84 8.70 2.47 14.48
CA ILE A 84 8.11 3.32 13.45
C ILE A 84 6.89 4.06 14.03
N PHE A 85 6.06 3.38 14.80
CA PHE A 85 4.89 3.97 15.46
C PHE A 85 5.31 5.12 16.39
N ILE A 86 6.29 4.89 17.27
CA ILE A 86 6.80 5.92 18.20
C ILE A 86 7.38 7.11 17.43
N ARG A 87 8.15 6.87 16.36
CA ARG A 87 8.70 7.93 15.49
C ARG A 87 7.63 8.73 14.74
N GLY A 88 6.45 8.16 14.56
CA GLY A 88 5.30 8.80 13.93
C GLY A 88 4.50 9.72 14.87
N LEU A 89 4.56 9.49 16.19
CA LEU A 89 3.84 10.28 17.18
C LEU A 89 4.35 11.72 17.30
N LYS A 90 3.54 12.62 17.87
CA LYS A 90 3.98 13.97 18.24
C LYS A 90 5.06 13.94 19.32
N ALA A 91 6.00 14.90 19.26
CA ALA A 91 7.14 14.98 20.16
C ALA A 91 6.74 15.03 21.65
N GLU A 92 5.63 15.70 21.97
CA GLU A 92 5.07 15.74 23.33
C GLU A 92 4.66 14.37 23.88
N ILE A 93 4.20 13.46 23.01
CA ILE A 93 3.80 12.09 23.39
C ILE A 93 5.02 11.18 23.43
N GLN A 94 5.95 11.32 22.46
CA GLN A 94 7.22 10.60 22.47
C GLN A 94 8.00 10.80 23.77
N ALA A 95 7.95 12.02 24.34
CA ALA A 95 8.61 12.35 25.59
C ALA A 95 8.00 11.67 26.84
N VAL A 96 6.77 11.17 26.76
CA VAL A 96 6.09 10.46 27.86
C VAL A 96 6.31 8.95 27.77
N ILE A 97 6.53 8.43 26.56
CA ILE A 97 6.70 6.99 26.31
C ILE A 97 8.15 6.55 26.61
N ARG A 98 9.12 7.48 26.64
CA ARG A 98 10.51 7.23 27.08
C ARG A 98 10.67 7.40 28.58
#